data_AF-A0ABD2QKH3-F1
#
_entry.id   AF-A0ABD2QKH3-F1
#
_cell.length_a   1.000
_cell.length_b   1.000
_cell.length_c   1.000
_cell.angle_alpha   90.00
_cell.angle_beta   90.00
_cell.angle_gamma   90.00
#
_symmetry.space_group_name_H-M   'P 1'
#
loop_
_entity.id
_entity.type
_entity.pdbx_description
1 polymer ?
#
loop_
_entity_poly.entity_id
_entity_poly.type
_entity_poly.pdbx_seq_one_letter_code
_entity_poly.pdbx_strand_id
1 'polypeptide(L)'
;MIPICQGSSCGMHRTVSLPSLYHENDQIIARPALPCKRVYYCEPVNGDPEELEDGVWTYRRQLWKSSQDPKNWIYSTDVLYLGNFDVDRLEGDGAVRKAVTDLFALNGRLPKRCRASVRVSPNEGVFITDVSKTTYMKKSLRGNSILWVGFDPEYRDYATDEMREKRIPEAKIFGIVCKRHRLLLHENTVHLMCELSPGQGQSLVQFLRNSFTV
;
A
#
# COMPACT_ATOMS: atom_id res chain seq x y z
N MET A 1 -19.73 -6.05 54.63
CA MET A 1 -19.85 -4.85 53.76
C MET A 1 -18.95 -5.08 52.56
N ILE A 2 -19.56 -5.44 51.44
CA ILE A 2 -18.94 -5.63 50.11
C ILE A 2 -20.00 -5.08 49.15
N PRO A 3 -19.72 -4.09 48.27
CA PRO A 3 -20.72 -3.60 47.36
C PRO A 3 -20.85 -4.51 46.15
N ILE A 4 -22.11 -4.75 45.78
CA ILE A 4 -22.58 -5.54 44.65
C ILE A 4 -22.54 -4.65 43.40
N CYS A 5 -21.85 -5.07 42.35
CA CYS A 5 -21.90 -4.42 41.04
C CYS A 5 -23.25 -4.73 40.38
N GLN A 6 -24.09 -3.71 40.18
CA GLN A 6 -25.32 -3.83 39.38
C GLN A 6 -24.99 -3.61 37.91
N GLY A 7 -25.47 -4.53 37.06
CA GLY A 7 -25.32 -4.49 35.61
C GLY A 7 -26.12 -3.36 34.96
N SER A 8 -25.57 -2.80 33.89
CA SER A 8 -26.27 -1.86 33.00
C SER A 8 -26.17 -2.36 31.56
N SER A 9 -27.30 -2.26 30.86
CA SER A 9 -27.62 -2.90 29.58
C SER A 9 -26.78 -2.42 28.38
N CYS A 10 -26.17 -3.35 27.64
CA CYS A 10 -25.74 -3.11 26.26
C CYS A 10 -26.97 -2.99 25.35
N GLY A 11 -27.26 -1.79 24.83
CA GLY A 11 -28.25 -1.59 23.77
C GLY A 11 -27.70 -2.01 22.40
N MET A 12 -28.32 -3.00 21.76
CA MET A 12 -28.11 -3.29 20.34
C MET A 12 -29.00 -2.36 19.50
N HIS A 13 -28.44 -1.34 18.84
CA HIS A 13 -29.12 -0.69 17.73
C HIS A 13 -28.74 -1.35 16.40
N ARG A 14 -29.69 -2.09 15.82
CA ARG A 14 -29.62 -2.49 14.41
C ARG A 14 -30.12 -1.32 13.56
N THR A 15 -29.21 -0.57 12.95
CA THR A 15 -29.59 0.30 11.83
C THR A 15 -29.59 -0.57 10.57
N VAL A 16 -30.73 -1.22 10.29
CA VAL A 16 -30.98 -1.77 8.96
C VAL A 16 -31.35 -0.58 8.09
N SER A 17 -30.42 -0.14 7.23
CA SER A 17 -30.80 0.73 6.11
C SER A 17 -31.75 -0.06 5.24
N LEU A 18 -33.05 0.26 5.30
CA LEU A 18 -34.05 -0.30 4.40
C LEU A 18 -33.63 -0.01 2.94
N PRO A 19 -33.75 -0.97 2.02
CA PRO A 19 -33.51 -0.71 0.61
C PRO A 19 -34.52 0.33 0.14
N SER A 20 -34.03 1.40 -0.48
CA SER A 20 -34.89 2.34 -1.20
C SER A 20 -35.49 1.62 -2.40
N LEU A 21 -36.79 1.34 -2.30
CA LEU A 21 -37.61 0.78 -3.38
C LEU A 21 -38.01 1.93 -4.32
N TYR A 22 -37.89 1.73 -5.63
CA TYR A 22 -38.49 2.60 -6.63
C TYR A 22 -39.14 1.74 -7.70
N HIS A 23 -40.25 2.26 -8.23
CA HIS A 23 -41.03 1.62 -9.28
C HIS A 23 -40.48 2.03 -10.64
N GLU A 24 -40.13 1.04 -11.46
CA GLU A 24 -39.87 1.22 -12.88
C GLU A 24 -40.65 0.13 -13.61
N ASN A 25 -41.63 0.52 -14.44
CA ASN A 25 -42.45 -0.36 -15.27
C ASN A 25 -43.08 -1.57 -14.53
N ASP A 26 -43.76 -1.31 -13.42
CA ASP A 26 -44.53 -2.30 -12.63
C ASP A 26 -43.73 -3.54 -12.15
N GLN A 27 -42.41 -3.46 -12.08
CA GLN A 27 -41.57 -4.47 -11.41
C GLN A 27 -40.80 -3.89 -10.23
N ILE A 28 -40.83 -4.62 -9.10
CA ILE A 28 -40.07 -4.29 -7.88
C ILE A 28 -38.65 -4.85 -8.04
N ILE A 29 -37.65 -3.98 -8.20
CA ILE A 29 -36.24 -4.38 -8.31
C ILE A 29 -35.47 -3.92 -7.06
N ALA A 30 -34.89 -4.86 -6.32
CA ALA A 30 -33.99 -4.56 -5.21
C ALA A 30 -32.55 -4.43 -5.71
N ARG A 31 -31.86 -3.31 -5.45
CA ARG A 31 -30.41 -3.24 -5.65
C ARG A 31 -29.69 -4.08 -4.59
N PRO A 32 -28.70 -4.91 -4.95
CA PRO A 32 -27.89 -5.62 -3.96
C PRO A 32 -27.08 -4.60 -3.13
N ALA A 33 -27.21 -4.69 -1.81
CA ALA A 33 -26.46 -3.88 -0.86
C ALA A 33 -24.97 -4.23 -0.93
N LEU A 34 -24.10 -3.22 -1.05
CA LEU A 34 -22.67 -3.38 -0.84
C LEU A 34 -22.41 -3.86 0.60
N PRO A 35 -21.42 -4.71 0.85
CA PRO A 35 -21.13 -5.19 2.20
C PRO A 35 -20.70 -4.02 3.09
N CYS A 36 -21.60 -3.63 4.00
CA CYS A 36 -21.38 -2.58 4.97
C CYS A 36 -20.25 -3.03 5.91
N LYS A 37 -19.10 -2.33 5.90
CA LYS A 37 -18.14 -2.46 7.00
C LYS A 37 -18.82 -1.99 8.28
N ARG A 38 -18.90 -2.89 9.25
CA ARG A 38 -19.53 -2.65 10.55
C ARG A 38 -18.70 -1.61 11.31
N VAL A 39 -19.21 -0.38 11.40
CA VAL A 39 -18.67 0.66 12.27
C VAL A 39 -19.38 0.54 13.61
N TYR A 40 -18.64 0.21 14.66
CA TYR A 40 -19.14 0.29 16.03
C TYR A 40 -18.89 1.71 16.53
N TYR A 41 -19.95 2.45 16.83
CA TYR A 41 -19.86 3.66 17.64
C TYR A 41 -20.10 3.24 19.09
N CYS A 42 -19.09 3.38 19.96
CA CYS A 42 -19.34 3.50 21.39
C CYS A 42 -19.66 4.97 21.65
N GLU A 43 -20.85 5.26 22.16
CA GLU A 43 -21.09 6.57 22.77
C GLU A 43 -20.17 6.69 24.00
N PRO A 44 -19.44 7.80 24.16
CA PRO A 44 -18.56 7.97 25.30
C PRO A 44 -19.41 8.12 26.57
N VAL A 45 -19.10 7.29 27.57
CA VAL A 45 -19.51 7.54 28.94
C VAL A 45 -18.84 8.86 29.36
N ASN A 46 -19.63 9.79 29.90
CA ASN A 46 -19.15 11.08 30.40
C ASN A 46 -17.90 10.89 31.27
N GLY A 47 -16.74 11.25 30.74
CA GLY A 47 -15.42 11.14 31.36
C GLY A 47 -14.51 12.24 30.85
N ASP A 48 -13.57 12.67 31.68
CA ASP A 48 -12.84 13.92 31.55
C ASP A 48 -12.07 14.09 30.22
N PRO A 49 -11.87 15.34 29.74
CA PRO A 49 -11.31 15.61 28.40
C PRO A 49 -9.89 15.09 28.13
N GLU A 50 -9.16 14.65 29.15
CA GLU A 50 -7.75 14.25 29.05
C GLU A 50 -7.56 12.77 28.64
N GLU A 51 -8.58 11.91 28.76
CA GLU A 51 -8.52 10.49 28.32
C GLU A 51 -8.93 10.28 26.84
N LEU A 52 -9.37 11.33 26.15
CA LEU A 52 -9.86 11.25 24.77
C LEU A 52 -8.75 11.10 23.71
N GLU A 53 -7.52 11.54 23.99
CA GLU A 53 -6.41 11.43 23.03
C GLU A 53 -5.85 9.99 22.95
N ASP A 54 -5.86 9.24 24.05
CA ASP A 54 -5.31 7.88 24.10
C ASP A 54 -6.24 6.82 23.48
N GLY A 55 -7.55 7.05 23.51
CA GLY A 55 -8.56 6.17 22.90
C GLY A 55 -8.50 6.11 21.36
N VAL A 56 -8.20 7.24 20.72
CA VAL A 56 -8.10 7.32 19.25
C VAL A 56 -6.83 6.62 18.75
N TRP A 57 -5.73 6.73 19.50
CA TRP A 57 -4.47 6.05 19.18
C TRP A 57 -4.54 4.54 19.39
N THR A 58 -5.21 4.07 20.44
CA THR A 58 -5.41 2.65 20.70
C THR A 58 -6.30 2.01 19.65
N TYR A 59 -7.40 2.66 19.24
CA TYR A 59 -8.27 2.17 18.16
C TYR A 59 -7.56 2.09 16.80
N ARG A 60 -6.78 3.11 16.42
CA ARG A 60 -5.93 3.07 15.20
C ARG A 60 -4.87 1.97 15.27
N ARG A 61 -4.27 1.74 16.44
CA ARG A 61 -3.29 0.67 16.68
C ARG A 61 -3.93 -0.72 16.65
N GLN A 62 -5.16 -0.86 17.11
CA GLN A 62 -5.94 -2.10 17.04
C GLN A 62 -6.44 -2.40 15.63
N LEU A 63 -6.90 -1.40 14.87
CA LEU A 63 -7.17 -1.53 13.43
C LEU A 63 -5.91 -1.90 12.63
N TRP A 64 -4.75 -1.37 13.02
CA TRP A 64 -3.46 -1.74 12.42
C TRP A 64 -3.03 -3.18 12.76
N LYS A 65 -3.29 -3.63 14.00
CA LYS A 65 -3.03 -5.01 14.44
C LYS A 65 -4.02 -6.01 13.86
N SER A 66 -5.31 -5.67 13.74
CA SER A 66 -6.33 -6.52 13.12
C SER A 66 -6.25 -6.54 11.58
N SER A 67 -5.51 -5.62 10.96
CA SER A 67 -5.11 -5.72 9.55
C SER A 67 -3.93 -6.67 9.31
N GLN A 68 -3.40 -7.31 10.37
CA GLN A 68 -2.52 -8.48 10.28
C GLN A 68 -3.31 -9.79 10.22
N ASP A 69 -4.42 -9.82 9.47
CA ASP A 69 -4.82 -11.08 8.85
C ASP A 69 -3.58 -11.67 8.15
N PRO A 70 -3.40 -13.02 8.10
CA PRO A 70 -2.46 -13.62 7.19
C PRO A 70 -2.99 -13.34 5.78
N LYS A 71 -2.77 -12.13 5.31
CA LYS A 71 -3.16 -11.70 4.00
C LYS A 71 -2.51 -12.70 3.05
N ASN A 72 -3.35 -13.28 2.21
CA ASN A 72 -2.96 -14.36 1.34
C ASN A 72 -2.06 -13.80 0.24
N TRP A 73 -0.77 -13.65 0.54
CA TRP A 73 0.25 -13.27 -0.41
C TRP A 73 0.44 -14.44 -1.35
N ILE A 74 0.20 -14.24 -2.62
CA ILE A 74 0.42 -15.29 -3.62
C ILE A 74 1.81 -15.18 -4.23
N TYR A 75 2.52 -14.07 -3.99
CA TYR A 75 3.89 -13.87 -4.42
C TYR A 75 4.66 -13.02 -3.41
N SER A 76 5.92 -13.35 -3.18
CA SER A 76 6.82 -12.62 -2.28
C SER A 76 8.26 -12.71 -2.78
N THR A 77 8.97 -11.58 -2.79
CA THR A 77 10.38 -11.52 -3.18
C THR A 77 11.09 -10.35 -2.51
N ASP A 78 12.41 -10.41 -2.37
CA ASP A 78 13.22 -9.35 -1.79
C ASP A 78 13.86 -8.51 -2.90
N VAL A 79 13.85 -7.19 -2.75
CA VAL A 79 14.43 -6.22 -3.69
C VAL A 79 15.24 -5.18 -2.93
N LEU A 80 16.08 -4.41 -3.63
CA LEU A 80 16.58 -3.16 -3.08
C LEU A 80 15.60 -2.03 -3.44
N TYR A 81 14.99 -1.44 -2.44
CA TYR A 81 14.15 -0.25 -2.63
C TYR A 81 15.03 0.99 -2.70
N LEU A 82 14.88 1.78 -3.77
CA LEU A 82 15.71 2.97 -4.02
C LEU A 82 15.01 4.26 -3.63
N GLY A 83 13.68 4.29 -3.73
CA GLY A 83 12.91 5.46 -3.35
C GLY A 83 11.58 5.57 -4.08
N ASN A 84 10.92 6.71 -3.86
CA ASN A 84 9.74 7.12 -4.61
C ASN A 84 10.04 8.48 -5.23
N PHE A 85 9.65 8.66 -6.48
CA PHE A 85 9.96 9.83 -7.29
C PHE A 85 8.68 10.35 -7.92
N ASP A 86 8.42 11.63 -7.77
CA ASP A 86 7.27 12.28 -8.38
C ASP A 86 7.58 12.58 -9.85
N VAL A 87 6.66 12.17 -10.73
CA VAL A 87 6.81 12.25 -12.20
C VAL A 87 5.63 12.97 -12.85
N ASP A 88 4.89 13.76 -12.06
CA ASP A 88 3.73 14.53 -12.49
C ASP A 88 2.71 13.66 -13.23
N ARG A 89 2.39 13.95 -14.48
CA ARG A 89 1.40 13.18 -15.27
C ARG A 89 2.03 12.12 -16.18
N LEU A 90 3.34 11.88 -16.07
CA LEU A 90 3.99 10.87 -16.89
C LEU A 90 3.54 9.47 -16.49
N GLU A 91 3.42 8.61 -17.49
CA GLU A 91 3.06 7.20 -17.38
C GLU A 91 4.04 6.35 -18.21
N GLY A 92 3.91 5.03 -18.12
CA GLY A 92 4.70 4.11 -18.93
C GLY A 92 6.21 4.20 -18.67
N ASP A 93 6.98 3.92 -19.72
CA ASP A 93 8.45 3.96 -19.68
C ASP A 93 9.00 5.39 -19.51
N GLY A 94 8.24 6.42 -19.94
CA GLY A 94 8.62 7.82 -19.77
C GLY A 94 8.69 8.22 -18.28
N ALA A 95 7.73 7.75 -17.48
CA ALA A 95 7.74 7.91 -16.03
C ALA A 95 8.95 7.24 -15.39
N VAL A 96 9.24 5.99 -15.76
CA VAL A 96 10.38 5.24 -15.22
C VAL A 96 11.70 5.93 -15.60
N ARG A 97 11.89 6.31 -16.86
CA ARG A 97 13.09 7.01 -17.34
C ARG A 97 13.35 8.29 -16.53
N LYS A 98 12.31 9.11 -16.32
CA LYS A 98 12.43 10.35 -15.53
C LYS A 98 12.84 10.03 -14.10
N ALA A 99 12.15 9.11 -13.43
CA ALA A 99 12.44 8.72 -12.05
C ALA A 99 13.89 8.22 -11.89
N VAL A 100 14.38 7.42 -12.84
CA VAL A 100 15.76 6.91 -12.80
C VAL A 100 16.79 8.02 -13.06
N THR A 101 16.45 9.00 -13.90
CA THR A 101 17.29 10.19 -14.10
C THR A 101 17.38 11.01 -12.81
N ASP A 102 16.25 11.22 -12.13
CA ASP A 102 16.21 11.91 -10.83
C ASP A 102 16.97 11.13 -9.75
N LEU A 103 16.89 9.79 -9.76
CA LEU A 103 17.66 8.91 -8.89
C LEU A 103 19.17 9.14 -9.03
N PHE A 104 19.69 9.14 -10.25
CA PHE A 104 21.12 9.35 -10.49
C PHE A 104 21.57 10.79 -10.19
N ALA A 105 20.69 11.79 -10.37
CA ALA A 105 20.96 13.17 -10.01
C ALA A 105 21.19 13.37 -8.50
N LEU A 106 20.71 12.45 -7.64
CA LEU A 106 20.95 12.48 -6.19
C LEU A 106 22.39 12.07 -5.80
N ASN A 107 23.25 11.69 -6.75
CA ASN A 107 24.67 11.37 -6.53
C ASN A 107 24.90 10.42 -5.34
N GLY A 108 24.09 9.35 -5.25
CA GLY A 108 24.22 8.31 -4.22
C GLY A 108 23.61 8.65 -2.85
N ARG A 109 23.08 9.87 -2.65
CA ARG A 109 22.43 10.27 -1.40
C ARG A 109 20.95 9.86 -1.42
N LEU A 110 20.70 8.57 -1.18
CA LEU A 110 19.34 8.01 -1.10
C LEU A 110 18.89 7.84 0.35
N PRO A 111 18.13 8.79 0.92
CA PRO A 111 17.76 8.76 2.34
C PRO A 111 16.81 7.59 2.70
N LYS A 112 16.23 6.90 1.71
CA LYS A 112 15.26 5.81 1.89
C LYS A 112 15.70 4.50 1.25
N ARG A 113 16.99 4.34 0.94
CA ARG A 113 17.52 3.09 0.37
C ARG A 113 17.48 1.99 1.43
N CYS A 114 16.81 0.87 1.14
CA CYS A 114 16.76 -0.28 2.04
C CYS A 114 16.47 -1.59 1.30
N ARG A 115 16.91 -2.72 1.84
CA ARG A 115 16.46 -4.03 1.38
C ARG A 115 15.01 -4.23 1.84
N ALA A 116 14.12 -4.45 0.88
CA ALA A 116 12.69 -4.53 1.13
C ALA A 116 12.08 -5.83 0.60
N SER A 117 11.11 -6.37 1.33
CA SER A 117 10.28 -7.50 0.92
C SER A 117 9.05 -6.93 0.21
N VAL A 118 8.88 -7.34 -1.04
CA VAL A 118 7.71 -7.06 -1.88
C VAL A 118 6.78 -8.25 -1.80
N ARG A 119 5.56 -8.03 -1.34
CA ARG A 119 4.50 -9.03 -1.26
C ARG A 119 3.32 -8.58 -2.09
N VAL A 120 2.75 -9.49 -2.87
CA VAL A 120 1.68 -9.16 -3.81
C VAL A 120 0.41 -9.92 -3.45
N SER A 121 -0.70 -9.19 -3.40
CA SER A 121 -2.06 -9.71 -3.29
C SER A 121 -2.88 -9.11 -4.41
N PRO A 122 -3.42 -9.88 -5.38
CA PRO A 122 -4.19 -9.33 -6.50
C PRO A 122 -5.37 -8.47 -6.07
N ASN A 123 -6.04 -8.86 -4.96
CA ASN A 123 -7.22 -8.17 -4.47
C ASN A 123 -6.90 -6.88 -3.70
N GLU A 124 -5.73 -6.79 -3.09
CA GLU A 124 -5.36 -5.63 -2.26
C GLU A 124 -4.33 -4.70 -2.92
N GLY A 125 -3.35 -5.29 -3.60
CA GLY A 125 -2.24 -4.60 -4.24
C GLY A 125 -0.86 -5.11 -3.81
N VAL A 126 0.11 -4.20 -3.77
CA VAL A 126 1.51 -4.49 -3.49
C VAL A 126 1.91 -3.91 -2.14
N PHE A 127 2.57 -4.72 -1.32
CA PHE A 127 3.10 -4.35 -0.02
C PHE A 127 4.62 -4.38 -0.07
N ILE A 128 5.24 -3.26 0.27
CA ILE A 128 6.70 -3.13 0.29
C ILE A 128 7.09 -2.83 1.73
N THR A 129 7.93 -3.68 2.33
CA THR A 129 8.34 -3.54 3.74
C THR A 129 9.84 -3.68 3.87
N ASP A 130 10.48 -2.75 4.56
CA ASP A 130 11.90 -2.81 4.88
C ASP A 130 12.21 -4.01 5.78
N VAL A 131 13.03 -4.93 5.27
CA VAL A 131 13.44 -6.15 5.98
C VAL A 131 14.61 -5.85 6.90
N SER A 132 15.48 -4.92 6.50
CA SER A 132 16.65 -4.50 7.27
C SER A 132 16.30 -3.63 8.47
N LYS A 133 15.05 -3.12 8.55
CA LYS A 133 14.57 -2.21 9.61
C LYS A 133 15.47 -0.99 9.79
N THR A 134 16.05 -0.52 8.68
CA THR A 134 16.98 0.62 8.66
C THR A 134 16.24 1.93 8.49
N THR A 135 15.21 1.92 7.64
CA THR A 135 14.33 3.04 7.32
C THR A 135 12.94 2.87 7.92
N TYR A 136 12.61 1.67 8.42
CA TYR A 136 11.27 1.26 8.86
C TYR A 136 10.18 1.53 7.81
N MET A 137 10.57 1.55 6.54
CA MET A 137 9.65 1.83 5.44
C MET A 137 8.60 0.72 5.34
N LYS A 138 7.34 1.12 5.28
CA LYS A 138 6.20 0.25 4.96
C LYS A 138 5.27 0.99 4.00
N LYS A 139 5.07 0.43 2.80
CA LYS A 139 4.24 1.01 1.74
C LYS A 139 3.20 -0.01 1.29
N SER A 140 2.00 0.49 0.99
CA SER A 140 0.90 -0.27 0.39
C SER A 140 0.45 0.48 -0.85
N LEU A 141 0.69 -0.12 -2.01
CA LEU A 141 0.24 0.37 -3.31
C LEU A 141 -1.07 -0.37 -3.60
N ARG A 142 -2.16 0.36 -3.81
CA ARG A 142 -3.45 -0.26 -4.12
C ARG A 142 -3.41 -0.76 -5.56
N GLY A 143 -3.97 -1.94 -5.84
CA GLY A 143 -3.99 -2.50 -7.19
C GLY A 143 -4.55 -1.52 -8.23
N ASN A 144 -5.66 -0.85 -7.90
CA ASN A 144 -6.30 0.16 -8.77
C ASN A 144 -5.52 1.46 -8.96
N SER A 145 -4.44 1.67 -8.20
CA SER A 145 -3.55 2.83 -8.37
C SER A 145 -2.35 2.52 -9.25
N ILE A 146 -2.05 1.24 -9.51
CA ILE A 146 -0.91 0.87 -10.35
C ILE A 146 -1.29 1.12 -11.80
N LEU A 147 -0.48 1.94 -12.48
CA LEU A 147 -0.71 2.34 -13.87
C LEU A 147 0.22 1.61 -14.83
N TRP A 148 1.45 1.34 -14.39
CA TRP A 148 2.47 0.69 -15.21
C TRP A 148 3.52 0.00 -14.34
N VAL A 149 4.10 -1.07 -14.85
CA VAL A 149 5.27 -1.73 -14.27
C VAL A 149 6.25 -2.09 -15.38
N GLY A 150 7.52 -1.73 -15.22
CA GLY A 150 8.53 -1.99 -16.24
C GLY A 150 9.96 -1.73 -15.77
N PHE A 151 10.91 -2.24 -16.55
CA PHE A 151 12.33 -1.94 -16.38
C PHE A 151 12.65 -0.52 -16.86
N ASP A 152 13.81 -0.01 -16.46
CA ASP A 152 14.36 1.20 -17.05
C ASP A 152 14.53 1.01 -18.58
N PRO A 153 13.91 1.86 -19.43
CA PRO A 153 14.01 1.72 -20.89
C PRO A 153 15.42 1.96 -21.44
N GLU A 154 16.32 2.53 -20.63
CA GLU A 154 17.73 2.74 -20.98
C GLU A 154 18.63 1.62 -20.45
N TYR A 155 18.06 0.61 -19.79
CA TYR A 155 18.79 -0.54 -19.22
C TYR A 155 19.98 -0.12 -18.34
N ARG A 156 19.84 0.97 -17.57
CA ARG A 156 20.89 1.43 -16.65
C ARG A 156 20.92 0.53 -15.42
N ASP A 157 22.12 0.15 -15.01
CA ASP A 157 22.34 -0.63 -13.79
C ASP A 157 22.54 0.30 -12.57
N TYR A 158 21.98 -0.10 -11.44
CA TYR A 158 22.24 0.55 -10.17
C TYR A 158 23.47 -0.06 -9.49
N ALA A 159 24.67 0.43 -9.82
CA ALA A 159 25.92 -0.07 -9.24
C ALA A 159 26.47 0.88 -8.18
N THR A 160 26.33 0.53 -6.89
CA THR A 160 27.09 1.17 -5.80
C THR A 160 28.34 0.36 -5.46
N ASP A 161 29.36 1.01 -4.89
CA ASP A 161 30.58 0.33 -4.41
C ASP A 161 30.24 -0.81 -3.43
N GLU A 162 29.24 -0.60 -2.57
CA GLU A 162 28.71 -1.62 -1.65
C GLU A 162 28.14 -2.86 -2.38
N MET A 163 27.45 -2.68 -3.52
CA MET A 163 26.94 -3.80 -4.31
C MET A 163 28.06 -4.55 -5.02
N ARG A 164 29.06 -3.81 -5.52
CA ARG A 164 30.26 -4.37 -6.16
C ARG A 164 31.03 -5.25 -5.17
N GLU A 165 31.20 -4.77 -3.93
CA GLU A 165 31.86 -5.53 -2.85
C GLU A 165 31.09 -6.81 -2.50
N LYS A 166 29.75 -6.76 -2.50
CA LYS A 166 28.88 -7.92 -2.28
C LYS A 166 28.76 -8.85 -3.50
N ARG A 167 29.49 -8.56 -4.59
CA ARG A 167 29.48 -9.31 -5.86
C ARG A 167 28.06 -9.51 -6.42
N ILE A 168 27.20 -8.50 -6.28
CA ILE A 168 25.88 -8.50 -6.95
C ILE A 168 26.14 -8.04 -8.39
N PRO A 169 26.09 -8.95 -9.38
CA PRO A 169 26.74 -8.74 -10.67
C PRO A 169 25.97 -7.82 -11.61
N GLU A 170 24.64 -7.74 -11.46
CA GLU A 170 23.76 -6.85 -12.24
C GLU A 170 22.59 -6.42 -11.35
N ALA A 171 22.32 -5.13 -11.35
CA ALA A 171 21.37 -4.48 -10.45
C ALA A 171 20.36 -3.71 -11.29
N LYS A 172 19.60 -4.48 -12.09
CA LYS A 172 18.63 -3.92 -13.04
C LYS A 172 17.55 -3.16 -12.31
N ILE A 173 17.31 -1.94 -12.78
CA ILE A 173 16.34 -1.03 -12.20
C ILE A 173 14.98 -1.26 -12.86
N PHE A 174 13.94 -1.31 -12.05
CA PHE A 174 12.55 -1.32 -12.49
C PHE A 174 11.68 -0.45 -11.60
N GLY A 175 10.55 -0.01 -12.14
CA GLY A 175 9.63 0.91 -11.50
C GLY A 175 8.20 0.41 -11.51
N ILE A 176 7.47 0.72 -10.43
CA ILE A 176 6.01 0.65 -10.39
C ILE A 176 5.50 2.09 -10.44
N VAL A 177 4.79 2.44 -11.50
CA VAL A 177 4.12 3.74 -11.63
C VAL A 177 2.76 3.65 -10.95
N CYS A 178 2.52 4.54 -9.99
CA CYS A 178 1.26 4.61 -9.27
C CYS A 178 0.63 5.99 -9.37
N LYS A 179 -0.69 6.02 -9.53
CA LYS A 179 -1.50 7.23 -9.41
C LYS A 179 -1.50 7.71 -7.96
N ARG A 180 -1.08 8.95 -7.74
CA ARG A 180 -1.17 9.64 -6.46
C ARG A 180 -2.36 10.58 -6.49
N HIS A 181 -3.41 10.21 -5.76
CA HIS A 181 -4.55 11.10 -5.54
C HIS A 181 -4.18 12.16 -4.50
N ARG A 182 -3.85 13.37 -4.96
CA ARG A 182 -3.92 14.58 -4.14
C ARG A 182 -5.19 15.34 -4.51
N LEU A 183 -5.83 15.94 -3.51
CA LEU A 183 -7.17 16.55 -3.55
C LEU A 183 -7.61 17.10 -4.93
N LEU A 184 -6.76 17.93 -5.57
CA LEU A 184 -7.05 18.60 -6.84
C LEU A 184 -5.99 18.37 -7.94
N LEU A 185 -4.93 17.60 -7.65
CA LEU A 185 -3.83 17.35 -8.59
C LEU A 185 -3.70 15.85 -8.89
N HIS A 186 -3.78 15.53 -10.17
CA HIS A 186 -3.40 14.22 -10.68
C HIS A 186 -1.89 14.19 -10.86
N GLU A 187 -1.21 13.60 -9.89
CA GLU A 187 0.22 13.31 -9.93
C GLU A 187 0.41 11.80 -9.92
N ASN A 188 1.51 11.36 -10.50
CA ASN A 188 1.98 10.00 -10.54
C ASN A 188 3.31 9.96 -9.79
N THR A 189 3.52 8.85 -9.10
CA THR A 189 4.75 8.57 -8.36
C THR A 189 5.28 7.24 -8.85
N VAL A 190 6.59 7.16 -9.06
CA VAL A 190 7.28 5.92 -9.40
C VAL A 190 7.98 5.39 -8.15
N HIS A 191 7.69 4.13 -7.81
CA HIS A 191 8.44 3.38 -6.81
C HIS A 191 9.58 2.64 -7.50
N LEU A 192 10.81 3.13 -7.34
CA LEU A 192 11.99 2.52 -7.95
C LEU A 192 12.60 1.45 -7.05
N MET A 193 12.90 0.33 -7.69
CA MET A 193 13.50 -0.84 -7.08
C MET A 193 14.58 -1.40 -7.99
N CYS A 194 15.43 -2.22 -7.40
CA CYS A 194 16.51 -2.90 -8.06
C CYS A 194 16.48 -4.39 -7.68
N GLU A 195 16.75 -5.26 -8.64
CA GLU A 195 16.85 -6.70 -8.37
C GLU A 195 18.05 -7.02 -7.48
N LEU A 196 17.93 -8.09 -6.67
CA LEU A 196 19.01 -8.59 -5.81
C LEU A 196 19.60 -9.91 -6.33
N SER A 197 18.95 -10.54 -7.31
CA SER A 197 19.37 -11.81 -7.88
C SER A 197 19.02 -11.83 -9.36
N PRO A 198 19.86 -12.44 -10.22
CA PRO A 198 19.59 -12.48 -11.65
C PRO A 198 18.21 -13.08 -11.98
N GLY A 199 17.41 -12.40 -12.81
CA GLY A 199 16.11 -12.88 -13.27
C GLY A 199 14.96 -12.73 -12.26
N GLN A 200 15.27 -12.37 -11.01
CA GLN A 200 14.28 -12.09 -9.98
C GLN A 200 13.44 -10.85 -10.33
N GLY A 201 14.07 -9.80 -10.86
CA GLY A 201 13.34 -8.61 -11.32
C GLY A 201 12.35 -8.94 -12.44
N GLN A 202 12.75 -9.79 -13.40
CA GLN A 202 11.91 -10.15 -14.53
C GLN A 202 10.66 -10.91 -14.08
N SER A 203 10.84 -11.88 -13.18
CA SER A 203 9.74 -12.66 -12.59
C SER A 203 8.76 -11.76 -11.85
N LEU A 204 9.24 -10.80 -11.05
CA LEU A 204 8.39 -9.87 -10.32
C LEU A 204 7.62 -8.92 -11.27
N VAL A 205 8.30 -8.33 -12.25
CA VAL A 205 7.67 -7.41 -13.23
C VAL A 205 6.58 -8.13 -14.01
N GLN A 206 6.85 -9.34 -14.50
CA GLN A 206 5.87 -10.17 -15.21
C GLN A 206 4.70 -10.55 -14.31
N PHE A 207 4.97 -10.93 -13.07
CA PHE A 207 3.93 -11.26 -12.10
C PHE A 207 2.99 -10.08 -11.83
N LEU A 208 3.55 -8.88 -11.65
CA LEU A 208 2.78 -7.66 -11.41
C LEU A 208 1.92 -7.28 -12.62
N ARG A 209 2.47 -7.37 -13.84
CA ARG A 209 1.72 -7.12 -15.09
C ARG A 209 0.56 -8.10 -15.29
N ASN A 210 0.73 -9.35 -14.88
CA ASN A 210 -0.35 -10.34 -14.96
C ASN A 210 -1.39 -10.18 -13.85
N SER A 211 -1.00 -9.63 -12.70
CA SER A 211 -1.87 -9.49 -11.52
C SER A 211 -2.71 -8.21 -11.53
N PHE A 212 -2.22 -7.16 -12.15
CA PHE A 212 -2.89 -5.87 -12.26
C PHE A 212 -3.06 -5.54 -13.72
N THR A 213 -4.21 -5.00 -14.12
CA THR A 213 -4.52 -4.67 -15.53
C THR A 213 -3.71 -3.45 -15.98
N VAL A 214 -2.41 -3.65 -16.23
CA VAL A 214 -1.42 -2.63 -16.59
C VAL A 214 -0.63 -2.98 -17.85
#